data_AF-A0A843W6B2-F1
#
_entry.id   AF-A0A843W6B2-F1
#
_cell.length_a   1.000
_cell.length_b   1.000
_cell.length_c   1.000
_cell.angle_alpha   90.00
_cell.angle_beta   90.00
_cell.angle_gamma   90.00
#
_symmetry.space_group_name_H-M   'P 1'
#
loop_
_entity.id
_entity.type
_entity.pdbx_description
1 polymer ?
#
loop_
_entity_poly.entity_id
_entity_poly.type
_entity_poly.pdbx_seq_one_letter_code
_entity_poly.pdbx_strand_id
1 'polypeptide(L)'
;MNGADQIHGDHCDKVEGDARRIFNAINNTAHLANVRWSFAHLRRDLMLLENQIPFFVLVILFEQSKIPFVGSREKPLTLMDLALAFLGVNTAEASRPPVEDVLHLLHLHHHCLDPEGLPRRSTDQ
;
A
#
# COMPACT_ATOMS: atom_id res chain seq x y z
N MET A 1 -19.16 -2.32 36.86
CA MET A 1 -19.04 -1.40 35.72
C MET A 1 -17.56 -1.27 35.40
N ASN A 2 -17.25 -1.23 34.11
CA ASN A 2 -15.92 -1.06 33.48
C ASN A 2 -15.13 -2.36 33.26
N GLY A 3 -15.51 -3.04 32.18
CA GLY A 3 -14.63 -3.91 31.41
C GLY A 3 -14.55 -3.37 29.98
N ALA A 4 -13.41 -3.69 29.35
CA ALA A 4 -13.06 -3.48 27.95
C ALA A 4 -12.56 -2.09 27.56
N ASP A 5 -11.24 -1.93 27.63
CA ASP A 5 -10.52 -1.05 26.70
C ASP A 5 -9.20 -1.73 26.32
N GLN A 6 -9.28 -2.73 25.43
CA GLN A 6 -8.10 -3.39 24.88
C GLN A 6 -8.42 -4.13 23.57
N ILE A 7 -8.78 -3.40 22.51
CA ILE A 7 -8.82 -3.94 21.14
C ILE A 7 -8.44 -2.88 20.09
N HIS A 8 -7.16 -2.51 19.99
CA HIS A 8 -6.73 -1.74 18.81
C HIS A 8 -5.30 -1.95 18.30
N GLY A 9 -4.56 -2.96 18.78
CA GLY A 9 -3.17 -3.19 18.36
C GLY A 9 -2.96 -4.25 17.27
N ASP A 10 -3.87 -5.22 17.10
CA ASP A 10 -3.48 -6.53 16.55
C ASP A 10 -3.75 -6.73 15.05
N HIS A 11 -4.47 -5.81 14.40
CA HIS A 11 -4.86 -5.98 12.99
C HIS A 11 -3.81 -5.47 12.00
N CYS A 12 -3.07 -4.44 12.39
CA CYS A 12 -2.06 -3.76 11.57
C CYS A 12 -0.79 -4.63 11.38
N ASP A 13 -0.33 -5.26 12.46
CA ASP A 13 0.86 -6.12 12.47
C ASP A 13 0.72 -7.36 11.58
N LYS A 14 -0.52 -7.84 11.40
CA LYS A 14 -0.82 -8.98 10.50
C LYS A 14 -0.71 -8.61 9.03
N VAL A 15 -1.09 -7.40 8.62
CA VAL A 15 -0.97 -6.94 7.22
C VAL A 15 0.50 -6.83 6.83
N GLU A 16 1.29 -6.20 7.70
CA GLU A 16 2.73 -6.10 7.53
C GLU A 16 3.37 -7.49 7.54
N GLY A 17 2.93 -8.38 8.43
CA GLY A 17 3.37 -9.77 8.49
C GLY A 17 3.11 -10.55 7.21
N ASP A 18 1.92 -10.43 6.61
CA ASP A 18 1.56 -11.14 5.38
C ASP A 18 2.20 -10.52 4.14
N ALA A 19 2.26 -9.19 4.03
CA ALA A 19 3.03 -8.52 2.97
C ALA A 19 4.52 -8.89 3.06
N ARG A 20 5.07 -8.93 4.27
CA ARG A 20 6.45 -9.36 4.52
C ARG A 20 6.64 -10.85 4.25
N ARG A 21 5.64 -11.71 4.49
CA ARG A 21 5.66 -13.13 4.10
C ARG A 21 5.61 -13.32 2.60
N ILE A 22 4.77 -12.59 1.89
CA ILE A 22 4.73 -12.57 0.42
C ILE A 22 6.09 -12.10 -0.10
N PHE A 23 6.59 -10.97 0.41
CA PHE A 23 7.91 -10.45 0.08
C PHE A 23 9.03 -11.46 0.36
N ASN A 24 8.99 -12.15 1.49
CA ASN A 24 9.98 -13.15 1.86
C ASN A 24 9.85 -14.47 1.07
N ALA A 25 8.63 -14.87 0.70
CA ALA A 25 8.39 -16.03 -0.15
C ALA A 25 8.90 -15.78 -1.57
N ILE A 26 8.70 -14.56 -2.08
CA ILE A 26 9.35 -14.06 -3.30
C ILE A 26 10.87 -14.08 -3.09
N ASN A 27 11.41 -13.61 -1.97
CA ASN A 27 12.86 -13.58 -1.77
C ASN A 27 13.55 -14.95 -1.60
N ASN A 28 12.85 -15.97 -1.09
CA ASN A 28 13.42 -17.30 -0.81
C ASN A 28 13.48 -18.22 -2.03
N THR A 29 12.88 -17.85 -3.16
CA THR A 29 13.17 -18.51 -4.43
C THR A 29 14.52 -17.99 -4.92
N ALA A 30 15.53 -18.85 -4.96
CA ALA A 30 16.96 -18.50 -5.15
C ALA A 30 17.29 -17.62 -6.38
N HIS A 31 16.36 -17.49 -7.33
CA HIS A 31 16.48 -16.62 -8.50
C HIS A 31 16.17 -15.12 -8.20
N LEU A 32 15.66 -14.80 -7.01
CA LEU A 32 15.12 -13.49 -6.64
C LEU A 32 15.95 -12.71 -5.60
N ALA A 33 17.10 -13.23 -5.14
CA ALA A 33 18.06 -12.41 -4.39
C ALA A 33 18.56 -11.20 -5.21
N ASN A 34 18.68 -11.37 -6.54
CA ASN A 34 18.93 -10.28 -7.49
C ASN A 34 17.69 -9.35 -7.62
N VAL A 35 16.50 -9.90 -7.37
CA VAL A 35 15.24 -9.16 -7.41
C VAL A 35 15.01 -8.28 -6.19
N ARG A 36 15.61 -8.59 -5.03
CA ARG A 36 15.57 -7.69 -3.85
C ARG A 36 16.11 -6.30 -4.15
N TRP A 37 17.27 -6.24 -4.82
CA TRP A 37 17.82 -4.99 -5.32
C TRP A 37 16.91 -4.41 -6.41
N SER A 38 16.40 -5.24 -7.32
CA SER A 38 15.48 -4.77 -8.35
C SER A 38 14.20 -4.14 -7.79
N PHE A 39 13.73 -4.57 -6.61
CA PHE A 39 12.50 -4.08 -6.01
C PHE A 39 12.68 -2.70 -5.38
N ALA A 40 13.83 -2.46 -4.74
CA ALA A 40 14.21 -1.14 -4.25
C ALA A 40 14.40 -0.16 -5.42
N HIS A 41 15.02 -0.60 -6.52
CA HIS A 41 15.14 0.20 -7.75
C HIS A 41 13.77 0.45 -8.40
N LEU A 42 12.94 -0.59 -8.55
CA LEU A 42 11.58 -0.47 -9.09
C LEU A 42 10.73 0.50 -8.27
N ARG A 43 10.78 0.41 -6.93
CA ARG A 43 10.10 1.37 -6.06
C ARG A 43 10.62 2.78 -6.26
N ARG A 44 11.92 2.95 -6.39
CA ARG A 44 12.52 4.26 -6.68
C ARG A 44 12.04 4.79 -8.03
N ASP A 45 12.05 3.97 -9.06
CA ASP A 45 11.67 4.33 -10.42
C ASP A 45 10.19 4.72 -10.49
N LEU A 46 9.29 3.93 -9.88
CA LEU A 46 7.84 4.23 -9.84
C LEU A 46 7.46 5.44 -8.97
N MET A 47 8.42 5.97 -8.21
CA MET A 47 8.30 7.19 -7.43
C MET A 47 8.89 8.41 -8.14
N LEU A 48 9.53 8.23 -9.31
CA LEU A 48 9.95 9.33 -10.16
C LEU A 48 8.75 9.87 -10.95
N LEU A 49 8.65 11.19 -11.05
CA LEU A 49 7.54 11.87 -11.73
C LEU A 49 7.33 11.40 -13.18
N GLU A 50 8.42 11.07 -13.88
CA GLU A 50 8.41 10.62 -15.28
C GLU A 50 7.83 9.21 -15.46
N ASN A 51 7.90 8.38 -14.41
CA ASN A 51 7.49 6.97 -14.44
C ASN A 51 6.20 6.73 -13.63
N GLN A 52 5.40 7.78 -13.42
CA GLN A 52 4.15 7.64 -12.69
C GLN A 52 3.14 6.84 -13.50
N ILE A 53 2.77 5.67 -12.96
CA ILE A 53 1.63 4.90 -13.46
C ILE A 53 0.37 5.45 -12.80
N PRO A 54 -0.67 5.81 -13.58
CA PRO A 54 -1.96 6.17 -13.02
C PRO A 54 -2.54 5.05 -12.17
N PHE A 55 -3.06 5.35 -10.99
CA PHE A 55 -3.49 4.33 -10.02
C PHE A 55 -4.62 3.45 -10.55
N PHE A 56 -5.53 4.00 -11.36
CA PHE A 56 -6.60 3.21 -11.99
C PHE A 56 -6.07 2.08 -12.88
N VAL A 57 -4.88 2.24 -13.48
CA VAL A 57 -4.23 1.17 -14.26
C VAL A 57 -3.83 0.04 -13.32
N LEU A 58 -3.33 0.36 -12.13
CA LEU A 58 -3.00 -0.64 -11.11
C LEU A 58 -4.25 -1.35 -10.58
N VAL A 59 -5.39 -0.66 -10.49
CA VAL A 59 -6.70 -1.28 -10.16
C VAL A 59 -7.05 -2.34 -11.19
N ILE A 60 -7.02 -1.98 -12.48
CA ILE A 60 -7.34 -2.91 -13.58
C ILE A 60 -6.39 -4.11 -13.56
N LEU A 61 -5.08 -3.88 -13.41
CA LEU A 61 -4.10 -4.96 -13.36
C LEU A 61 -4.31 -5.87 -12.15
N PHE A 62 -4.64 -5.30 -10.99
CA PHE A 62 -4.90 -6.06 -9.77
C PHE A 62 -6.11 -6.98 -9.95
N GLU A 63 -7.23 -6.45 -10.45
CA GLU A 63 -8.44 -7.21 -10.74
C GLU A 63 -8.21 -8.32 -11.78
N GLN A 64 -7.42 -8.04 -12.81
CA GLN A 64 -7.10 -9.00 -13.87
C GLN A 64 -6.09 -10.08 -13.47
N SER A 65 -5.27 -9.80 -12.45
CA SER A 65 -4.19 -10.71 -12.05
C SER A 65 -4.68 -12.10 -11.65
N LYS A 66 -5.94 -12.21 -11.18
CA LYS A 66 -6.56 -13.44 -10.63
C LYS A 66 -5.68 -14.13 -9.58
N ILE A 67 -4.70 -13.41 -9.00
CA ILE A 67 -3.81 -13.95 -8.01
C ILE A 67 -4.65 -14.14 -6.74
N PRO A 68 -4.78 -15.37 -6.22
CA PRO A 68 -5.44 -15.55 -4.94
C PRO A 68 -4.52 -14.97 -3.87
N PHE A 69 -4.70 -13.70 -3.52
CA PHE A 69 -4.05 -13.06 -2.37
C PHE A 69 -4.67 -13.55 -1.04
N VAL A 70 -4.92 -14.86 -0.98
CA VAL A 70 -5.45 -15.58 0.17
C VAL A 70 -4.23 -16.12 0.92
N GLY A 71 -3.61 -15.25 1.71
CA GLY A 71 -2.73 -15.70 2.79
C GLY A 71 -3.55 -16.35 3.92
N SER A 72 -2.96 -16.51 5.10
CA SER A 72 -3.65 -17.00 6.30
C SER A 72 -4.69 -16.01 6.88
N ARG A 73 -5.14 -15.04 6.08
CA ARG A 73 -5.92 -13.88 6.51
C ARG A 73 -7.40 -14.12 6.21
N GLU A 74 -8.26 -13.73 7.14
CA GLU A 74 -9.72 -13.85 7.00
C GLU A 74 -10.28 -12.95 5.88
N LYS A 75 -9.59 -11.85 5.56
CA LYS A 75 -9.97 -10.90 4.50
C LYS A 75 -8.91 -10.88 3.39
N PRO A 76 -9.31 -10.90 2.10
CA PRO A 76 -8.38 -10.74 0.98
C PRO A 76 -7.63 -9.40 1.06
N LEU A 77 -6.36 -9.40 0.63
CA LEU A 77 -5.61 -8.14 0.47
C LEU A 77 -6.26 -7.28 -0.62
N THR A 78 -6.37 -5.99 -0.36
CA THR A 78 -6.78 -5.01 -1.36
C THR A 78 -5.57 -4.44 -2.10
N LEU A 79 -5.78 -3.81 -3.26
CA LEU A 79 -4.71 -3.05 -3.92
C LEU A 79 -4.13 -1.97 -3.00
N MET A 80 -4.96 -1.33 -2.17
CA MET A 80 -4.50 -0.31 -1.23
C MET A 80 -3.53 -0.89 -0.21
N ASP A 81 -3.83 -2.07 0.33
CA ASP A 81 -2.92 -2.76 1.27
C ASP A 81 -1.58 -3.07 0.62
N LEU A 82 -1.59 -3.54 -0.64
CA LEU A 82 -0.37 -3.81 -1.40
C LEU A 82 0.42 -2.54 -1.72
N ALA A 83 -0.26 -1.46 -2.10
CA ALA A 83 0.38 -0.18 -2.42
C ALA A 83 1.05 0.42 -1.18
N LEU A 84 0.39 0.42 -0.03
CA LEU A 84 0.98 0.90 1.23
C LEU A 84 2.16 0.04 1.68
N ALA A 85 2.04 -1.28 1.57
CA ALA A 85 3.15 -2.19 1.86
C ALA A 85 4.33 -1.99 0.90
N PHE A 86 4.07 -1.77 -0.39
CA PHE A 86 5.08 -1.46 -1.39
C PHE A 86 5.82 -0.15 -1.09
N LEU A 87 5.08 0.88 -0.64
CA LEU A 87 5.64 2.16 -0.25
C LEU A 87 6.40 2.10 1.08
N GLY A 88 6.12 1.08 1.91
CA GLY A 88 6.66 0.96 3.26
C GLY A 88 5.99 1.93 4.24
N VAL A 89 4.72 2.24 4.01
CA VAL A 89 3.94 3.19 4.81
C VAL A 89 2.93 2.42 5.64
N ASN A 90 2.84 2.75 6.92
CA ASN A 90 1.82 2.22 7.80
C ASN A 90 0.80 3.31 8.16
N THR A 91 -0.45 3.15 7.69
CA THR A 91 -1.56 4.07 7.99
C THR A 91 -2.80 3.31 8.46
N ALA A 92 -3.56 3.93 9.36
CA ALA A 92 -4.87 3.44 9.78
C ALA A 92 -5.85 3.44 8.60
N GLU A 93 -6.74 2.45 8.52
CA GLU A 93 -7.71 2.37 7.43
C GLU A 93 -8.58 3.62 7.29
N ALA A 94 -8.93 4.25 8.42
CA ALA A 94 -9.74 5.47 8.46
C ALA A 94 -9.05 6.72 7.87
N SER A 95 -7.71 6.72 7.77
CA SER A 95 -6.94 7.84 7.22
C SER A 95 -6.53 7.62 5.76
N ARG A 96 -6.95 6.50 5.15
CA ARG A 96 -6.62 6.18 3.76
C ARG A 96 -7.55 6.95 2.83
N PRO A 97 -7.03 7.55 1.76
CA PRO A 97 -7.89 8.14 0.75
C PRO A 97 -8.71 7.05 0.05
N PRO A 98 -9.91 7.38 -0.44
CA PRO A 98 -10.64 6.54 -1.39
C PRO A 98 -9.75 6.21 -2.60
N VAL A 99 -9.92 5.03 -3.19
CA VAL A 99 -9.09 4.55 -4.30
C VAL A 99 -9.22 5.47 -5.52
N GLU A 100 -10.43 5.97 -5.75
CA GLU A 100 -10.80 6.93 -6.79
C GLU A 100 -10.08 8.28 -6.67
N ASP A 101 -9.66 8.66 -5.46
CA ASP A 101 -8.95 9.92 -5.21
C ASP A 101 -7.43 9.77 -5.36
N VAL A 102 -6.93 8.54 -5.50
CA VAL A 102 -5.50 8.28 -5.69
C VAL A 102 -5.13 8.38 -7.16
N LEU A 103 -4.34 9.41 -7.51
CA LEU A 103 -3.88 9.60 -8.90
C LEU A 103 -2.78 8.62 -9.32
N HIS A 104 -1.79 8.37 -8.47
CA HIS A 104 -0.64 7.48 -8.72
C HIS A 104 0.09 7.17 -7.39
N LEU A 105 1.06 6.23 -7.39
CA LEU A 105 1.77 5.81 -6.17
C LEU A 105 2.48 6.96 -5.43
N LEU A 106 3.09 7.89 -6.16
CA LEU A 106 3.71 9.07 -5.55
C LEU A 106 2.67 10.00 -4.90
N HIS A 107 1.46 10.12 -5.45
CA HIS A 107 0.38 10.91 -4.85
C HIS A 107 -0.07 10.27 -3.53
N LEU A 108 -0.26 8.94 -3.53
CA LEU A 108 -0.58 8.17 -2.32
C LEU A 108 0.49 8.36 -1.24
N HIS A 109 1.77 8.27 -1.61
CA HIS A 109 2.88 8.47 -0.67
C HIS A 109 2.87 9.87 -0.04
N HIS A 110 2.63 10.93 -0.81
CA HIS A 110 2.52 12.29 -0.28
C HIS A 110 1.31 12.44 0.65
N HIS A 111 0.15 11.92 0.27
CA HIS A 111 -1.04 11.92 1.13
C HIS A 111 -0.78 11.23 2.48
N CYS A 112 0.06 10.19 2.51
CA CYS A 112 0.40 9.54 3.77
C CYS A 112 1.40 10.32 4.65
N LEU A 113 2.25 11.16 4.04
CA LEU A 113 3.19 12.01 4.78
C LEU A 113 2.54 13.29 5.30
N ASP A 114 1.60 13.83 4.54
CA ASP A 114 0.85 15.03 4.89
C ASP A 114 -0.63 14.88 4.47
N PRO A 115 -1.45 14.21 5.30
CA PRO A 115 -2.87 14.03 5.00
C PRO A 115 -3.66 15.34 5.02
N GLU A 116 -3.11 16.45 5.53
CA GLU A 116 -3.72 17.79 5.50
C GLU A 116 -3.18 18.70 4.38
N GLY A 117 -2.21 18.22 3.60
CA GLY A 117 -1.31 19.01 2.75
C GLY A 117 -1.72 19.26 1.29
N LEU A 118 -3.00 19.11 0.93
CA LEU A 118 -3.47 19.76 -0.30
C LEU A 118 -3.55 21.26 -0.01
N PRO A 119 -3.06 22.16 -0.90
CA PRO A 119 -3.38 23.56 -0.75
C PRO A 119 -4.90 23.64 -0.73
N ARG A 120 -5.47 24.11 0.38
CA ARG A 120 -6.89 24.51 0.43
C ARG A 120 -7.04 25.41 -0.77
N ARG A 121 -7.69 24.93 -1.82
CA ARG A 121 -8.09 25.76 -2.95
C ARG A 121 -8.86 26.89 -2.26
N SER A 122 -8.27 28.07 -2.19
CA SER A 122 -8.86 29.20 -1.51
C SER A 122 -10.19 29.43 -2.20
N THR A 123 -11.27 28.98 -1.57
CA THR A 123 -12.60 29.50 -1.84
C THR A 123 -12.66 30.87 -1.19
N ASP A 124 -11.81 31.79 -1.66
CA ASP A 124 -12.02 33.21 -1.48
C ASP A 124 -12.80 33.66 -2.72
N GLN A 125 -14.12 33.61 -2.57
CA GLN A 125 -15.04 34.45 -3.33
C GLN A 125 -14.98 35.87 -2.76
#